data_AF-A0A8T4DME8-F1
#
_entry.id   AF-A0A8T4DME8-F1
#
_cell.length_a   1.000
_cell.length_b   1.000
_cell.length_c   1.000
_cell.angle_alpha   90.00
_cell.angle_beta   90.00
_cell.angle_gamma   90.00
#
_symmetry.space_group_name_H-M   'P 1'
#
loop_
_entity.id
_entity.type
_entity.pdbx_description
1 polymer ?
#
loop_
_entity_poly.entity_id
_entity_poly.type
_entity_poly.pdbx_seq_one_letter_code
_entity_poly.pdbx_strand_id
1 'polypeptide(L)'
;MKDLEELTRDGEDLGGADPKERQQLIQEFFFHLLGATEFLAQVVNTSKSLGIDTEKVTINRVCVELNKKDPNDPIKTILENLHPPTSRQPLPSDPYSEEGCHYRIVVYRNRVCHHGNNPFCFTVSCGSPSEDPSTSLLLDPRDETHDASKESAISELNRFYELVDEKCQQVLAML
;
A
#
# COMPACT_ATOMS: atom_id res chain seq x y z
N MET A 1 -13.86 -12.50 7.34
CA MET A 1 -12.61 -11.74 7.51
C MET A 1 -12.53 -11.51 9.00
N LYS A 2 -11.52 -12.04 9.71
CA LYS A 2 -11.26 -11.55 11.06
C LYS A 2 -10.72 -10.14 10.87
N ASP A 3 -11.42 -9.16 11.40
CA ASP A 3 -11.09 -7.75 11.19
C ASP A 3 -9.69 -7.47 11.74
N LEU A 4 -8.93 -6.59 11.07
CA LEU A 4 -7.66 -6.07 11.60
C LEU A 4 -7.86 -5.54 13.04
N GLU A 5 -9.08 -5.05 13.32
CA GLU A 5 -9.56 -4.60 14.63
C GLU A 5 -9.57 -5.72 15.70
N GLU A 6 -9.86 -6.97 15.35
CA GLU A 6 -9.80 -8.09 16.31
C GLU A 6 -8.36 -8.40 16.74
N LEU A 7 -7.36 -8.15 15.89
CA LEU A 7 -5.95 -8.31 16.24
C LEU A 7 -5.41 -7.15 17.08
N THR A 8 -6.10 -6.00 17.07
CA THR A 8 -5.73 -4.85 17.92
C THR A 8 -6.36 -4.89 19.31
N ARG A 9 -7.24 -5.87 19.62
CA ARG A 9 -7.94 -5.94 20.92
C ARG A 9 -7.02 -6.17 22.12
N ASP A 10 -5.79 -6.61 21.90
CA ASP A 10 -4.78 -6.86 22.95
C ASP A 10 -3.68 -5.78 23.00
N GLY A 11 -3.85 -4.67 22.28
CA GLY A 11 -2.84 -3.63 22.14
C GLY A 11 -2.51 -3.41 20.68
N GLU A 12 -1.99 -2.23 20.35
CA GLU A 12 -1.72 -1.74 18.99
C GLU A 12 -0.62 -2.50 18.23
N ASP A 13 -0.40 -3.76 18.58
CA ASP A 13 0.82 -4.48 18.28
C ASP A 13 0.55 -5.83 17.62
N LEU A 14 0.86 -5.91 16.32
CA LEU A 14 0.85 -7.15 15.56
C LEU A 14 1.92 -8.14 16.07
N GLY A 15 2.78 -7.72 17.00
CA GLY A 15 3.84 -8.48 17.65
C GLY A 15 3.40 -9.81 18.25
N GLY A 16 2.29 -9.78 19.01
CA GLY A 16 1.77 -10.93 19.76
C GLY A 16 1.03 -11.97 18.92
N ALA A 17 0.64 -11.65 17.68
CA ALA A 17 -0.11 -12.55 16.81
C ALA A 17 0.72 -13.74 16.31
N ASP A 18 0.05 -14.86 15.99
CA ASP A 18 0.69 -16.02 15.35
C ASP A 18 1.40 -15.58 14.06
N PRO A 19 2.66 -16.00 13.81
CA PRO A 19 3.41 -15.53 12.65
C PRO A 19 2.76 -15.82 11.31
N LYS A 20 2.04 -16.95 11.18
CA LYS A 20 1.36 -17.33 9.94
C LYS A 20 0.10 -16.50 9.75
N GLU A 21 -0.69 -16.32 10.80
CA GLU A 21 -1.87 -15.45 10.77
C GLU A 21 -1.47 -14.02 10.40
N ARG A 22 -0.46 -13.45 11.08
CA ARG A 22 0.07 -12.11 10.77
C ARG A 22 0.52 -11.98 9.32
N GLN A 23 1.27 -12.96 8.80
CA GLN A 23 1.73 -12.95 7.41
C GLN A 23 0.55 -12.98 6.42
N GLN A 24 -0.47 -13.79 6.68
CA GLN A 24 -1.65 -13.86 5.84
C GLN A 24 -2.41 -12.53 5.84
N LEU A 25 -2.63 -11.94 7.01
CA LEU A 25 -3.35 -10.67 7.16
C LEU A 25 -2.66 -9.52 6.43
N ILE A 26 -1.34 -9.42 6.56
CA ILE A 26 -0.59 -8.36 5.88
C ILE A 26 -0.53 -8.57 4.37
N GLN A 27 -0.53 -9.82 3.90
CA GLN A 27 -0.69 -10.15 2.48
C GLN A 27 -2.06 -9.72 1.96
N GLU A 28 -3.13 -10.09 2.66
CA GLU A 28 -4.50 -9.73 2.30
C GLU A 28 -4.67 -8.20 2.28
N PHE A 29 -4.13 -7.49 3.28
CA PHE A 29 -4.17 -6.03 3.34
C PHE A 29 -3.58 -5.38 2.08
N PHE A 30 -2.33 -5.69 1.72
CA PHE A 30 -1.70 -5.08 0.54
C PHE A 30 -2.31 -5.58 -0.77
N PHE A 31 -2.80 -6.82 -0.82
CA PHE A 31 -3.52 -7.33 -1.99
C PHE A 31 -4.80 -6.55 -2.23
N HIS A 32 -5.59 -6.29 -1.20
CA HIS A 32 -6.81 -5.49 -1.30
C HIS A 32 -6.52 -4.02 -1.61
N LEU A 33 -5.50 -3.44 -0.99
CA LEU A 33 -5.16 -2.03 -1.18
C LEU A 33 -4.78 -1.72 -2.63
N LEU A 34 -3.91 -2.54 -3.27
CA LEU A 34 -3.61 -2.36 -4.70
C LEU A 34 -4.72 -2.92 -5.60
N GLY A 35 -5.48 -3.92 -5.15
CA GLY A 35 -6.67 -4.38 -5.87
C GLY A 35 -7.70 -3.26 -6.07
N ALA A 36 -7.86 -2.38 -5.07
CA ALA A 36 -8.73 -1.21 -5.18
C ALA A 36 -8.26 -0.22 -6.27
N THR A 37 -6.95 0.02 -6.39
CA THR A 37 -6.41 0.92 -7.43
C THR A 37 -6.49 0.31 -8.83
N GLU A 38 -6.30 -1.00 -8.94
CA GLU A 38 -6.50 -1.76 -10.18
C GLU A 38 -7.98 -1.76 -10.60
N PHE A 39 -8.91 -1.92 -9.65
CA PHE A 39 -10.34 -1.79 -9.91
C PHE A 39 -10.73 -0.38 -10.33
N LEU A 40 -10.19 0.66 -9.67
CA LEU A 40 -10.41 2.05 -10.05
C LEU A 40 -10.02 2.30 -11.52
N ALA A 41 -8.91 1.71 -11.98
CA ALA A 41 -8.49 1.82 -13.38
C ALA A 41 -9.53 1.22 -14.35
N GLN A 42 -10.22 0.13 -13.97
CA GLN A 42 -11.33 -0.45 -14.76
C GLN A 42 -12.52 0.50 -14.82
N VAL A 43 -12.86 1.14 -13.70
CA VAL A 43 -13.94 2.12 -13.63
C VAL A 43 -13.62 3.32 -14.52
N VAL A 44 -12.41 3.88 -14.43
CA VAL A 44 -11.97 4.99 -15.29
C VAL A 44 -12.00 4.59 -16.77
N ASN A 45 -11.48 3.42 -17.13
CA ASN A 45 -11.52 2.91 -18.51
C ASN A 45 -12.95 2.86 -19.07
N THR A 46 -13.91 2.42 -18.25
CA THR A 46 -15.32 2.32 -18.62
C THR A 46 -15.97 3.70 -18.71
N SER A 47 -15.92 4.50 -17.63
CA SER A 47 -16.58 5.80 -17.54
C SER A 47 -16.05 6.79 -18.57
N LYS A 48 -14.74 6.81 -18.82
CA LYS A 48 -14.13 7.69 -19.83
C LYS A 48 -14.13 7.06 -21.24
N SER A 49 -14.67 5.86 -21.42
CA SER A 49 -14.72 5.15 -22.70
C SER A 49 -13.35 5.10 -23.41
N LEU A 50 -12.32 4.64 -22.71
CA LEU A 50 -10.94 4.60 -23.23
C LEU A 50 -10.72 3.40 -24.18
N GLY A 51 -11.61 2.42 -24.19
CA GLY A 51 -11.59 1.31 -25.13
C GLY A 51 -10.47 0.29 -24.88
N ILE A 52 -9.88 0.27 -23.68
CA ILE A 52 -8.92 -0.75 -23.30
C ILE A 52 -9.68 -2.04 -23.00
N ASP A 53 -9.22 -3.15 -23.57
CA ASP A 53 -9.70 -4.50 -23.26
C ASP A 53 -9.65 -4.75 -21.75
N THR A 54 -10.76 -5.24 -21.17
CA THR A 54 -10.94 -5.42 -19.73
C THR A 54 -9.88 -6.31 -19.09
N GLU A 55 -9.39 -7.33 -19.81
CA GLU A 55 -8.34 -8.23 -19.29
C GLU A 55 -6.94 -7.59 -19.33
N LYS A 56 -6.81 -6.45 -19.99
CA LYS A 56 -5.54 -5.76 -20.20
C LYS A 56 -5.50 -4.37 -19.60
N VAL A 57 -6.50 -3.97 -18.82
CA VAL A 57 -6.49 -2.69 -18.12
C VAL A 57 -5.41 -2.71 -17.04
N THR A 58 -4.59 -1.68 -17.07
CA THR A 58 -3.60 -1.38 -16.03
C THR A 58 -3.59 0.13 -15.86
N ILE A 59 -3.17 0.62 -14.70
CA ILE A 59 -3.06 2.06 -14.42
C ILE A 59 -2.22 2.76 -15.50
N ASN A 60 -1.06 2.22 -15.85
CA ASN A 60 -0.20 2.78 -16.90
C ASN A 60 -0.91 2.91 -18.26
N ARG A 61 -1.67 1.90 -18.68
CA ARG A 61 -2.41 1.96 -19.95
C ARG A 61 -3.53 2.98 -19.90
N VAL A 62 -4.25 3.07 -18.77
CA VAL A 62 -5.27 4.10 -18.56
C VAL A 62 -4.65 5.50 -18.65
N CYS A 63 -3.53 5.74 -17.98
CA CYS A 63 -2.84 7.04 -18.05
C CYS A 63 -2.38 7.40 -19.47
N VAL A 64 -1.91 6.42 -20.26
CA VAL A 64 -1.54 6.63 -21.68
C VAL A 64 -2.76 7.01 -22.52
N GLU A 65 -3.88 6.30 -22.39
CA GLU A 65 -5.09 6.61 -23.16
C GLU A 65 -5.75 7.92 -22.70
N LEU A 66 -5.75 8.22 -21.40
CA LEU A 66 -6.18 9.52 -20.87
C LEU A 66 -5.36 10.65 -21.50
N ASN A 67 -4.02 10.53 -21.50
CA ASN A 67 -3.14 11.56 -22.08
C ASN A 67 -3.38 11.78 -23.59
N LYS A 68 -3.78 10.75 -24.34
CA LYS A 68 -4.14 10.90 -25.77
C LYS A 68 -5.47 11.64 -25.94
N LYS A 69 -6.44 11.38 -25.05
CA LYS A 69 -7.78 11.95 -25.12
C LYS A 69 -7.84 13.39 -24.58
N ASP A 70 -7.22 13.62 -23.44
CA ASP A 70 -7.06 14.92 -22.79
C ASP A 70 -5.73 14.95 -22.00
N PRO A 71 -4.69 15.63 -22.51
CA PRO A 71 -3.39 15.74 -21.83
C PRO A 71 -3.43 16.37 -20.44
N ASN A 72 -4.50 17.12 -20.13
CA ASN A 72 -4.66 17.83 -18.85
C ASN A 72 -5.70 17.15 -17.94
N ASP A 73 -6.13 15.91 -18.25
CA ASP A 73 -7.11 15.21 -17.40
C ASP A 73 -6.51 15.01 -15.99
N PRO A 74 -7.11 15.60 -14.93
CA PRO A 74 -6.56 15.55 -13.58
C PRO A 74 -6.53 14.13 -12.99
N ILE A 75 -7.38 13.22 -13.49
CA ILE A 75 -7.40 11.82 -13.04
C ILE A 75 -6.08 11.13 -13.36
N LYS A 76 -5.43 11.49 -14.48
CA LYS A 76 -4.14 10.92 -14.87
C LYS A 76 -3.10 11.09 -13.76
N THR A 77 -2.94 12.31 -13.25
CA THR A 77 -1.97 12.61 -12.19
C THR A 77 -2.27 11.83 -10.91
N ILE A 78 -3.55 11.72 -10.54
CA ILE A 78 -3.95 10.97 -9.34
C ILE A 78 -3.63 9.48 -9.49
N LEU A 79 -3.92 8.90 -10.67
CA LEU A 79 -3.61 7.51 -10.99
C LEU A 79 -2.10 7.23 -11.03
N GLU A 80 -1.30 8.15 -11.58
CA GLU A 80 0.17 8.05 -11.58
C GLU A 80 0.72 8.05 -10.14
N ASN A 81 0.14 8.87 -9.25
CA ASN A 81 0.52 8.90 -7.83
C ASN A 81 0.12 7.62 -7.08
N LEU A 82 -1.01 6.99 -7.44
CA LEU A 82 -1.44 5.71 -6.85
C LEU A 82 -0.56 4.53 -7.26
N HIS A 83 0.19 4.63 -8.36
CA HIS A 83 1.02 3.56 -8.89
C HIS A 83 2.39 4.06 -9.36
N PRO A 84 3.23 4.57 -8.44
CA PRO A 84 4.53 5.11 -8.79
C PRO A 84 5.46 4.01 -9.32
N PRO A 85 6.40 4.35 -10.22
CA PRO A 85 7.39 3.40 -10.70
C PRO A 85 8.35 3.01 -9.56
N THR A 86 8.40 1.72 -9.22
CA THR A 86 9.27 1.22 -8.12
C THR A 86 10.48 0.41 -8.61
N SER A 87 10.46 -0.04 -9.86
CA SER A 87 11.53 -0.85 -10.44
C SER A 87 12.80 -0.04 -10.63
N ARG A 88 13.89 -0.47 -9.98
CA ARG A 88 15.22 0.19 -10.00
C ARG A 88 15.22 1.63 -9.49
N GLN A 89 14.15 2.07 -8.87
CA GLN A 89 14.10 3.36 -8.20
C GLN A 89 14.53 3.20 -6.74
N PRO A 90 15.27 4.17 -6.16
CA PRO A 90 15.52 4.19 -4.73
C PRO A 90 14.23 4.49 -3.96
N LEU A 91 14.24 4.24 -2.65
CA LEU A 91 13.21 4.77 -1.75
C LEU A 91 13.22 6.31 -1.82
N PRO A 92 12.05 6.97 -1.87
CA PRO A 92 11.97 8.43 -1.80
C PRO A 92 12.68 8.99 -0.56
N SER A 93 13.24 10.20 -0.67
CA SER A 93 14.05 10.80 0.39
C SER A 93 13.28 11.01 1.70
N ASP A 94 11.98 11.30 1.59
CA ASP A 94 11.06 11.28 2.71
C ASP A 94 10.11 10.08 2.58
N PRO A 95 10.33 8.98 3.33
CA PRO A 95 9.51 7.78 3.24
C PRO A 95 8.12 7.95 3.89
N TYR A 96 7.88 9.06 4.60
CA TYR A 96 6.60 9.42 5.19
C TYR A 96 5.84 10.47 4.36
N SER A 97 6.41 10.97 3.27
CA SER A 97 5.67 11.79 2.31
C SER A 97 4.60 10.96 1.61
N GLU A 98 3.62 11.62 0.97
CA GLU A 98 2.60 10.93 0.14
C GLU A 98 3.25 10.04 -0.93
N GLU A 99 4.28 10.55 -1.62
CA GLU A 99 5.06 9.80 -2.60
C GLU A 99 5.75 8.59 -1.94
N GLY A 100 6.37 8.80 -0.78
CA GLY A 100 7.00 7.76 0.03
C GLY A 100 6.01 6.65 0.43
N CYS A 101 4.82 7.02 0.89
CA CYS A 101 3.77 6.08 1.25
C CYS A 101 3.30 5.25 0.05
N HIS A 102 2.94 5.86 -1.08
CA HIS A 102 2.52 5.13 -2.27
C HIS A 102 3.61 4.23 -2.83
N TYR A 103 4.85 4.72 -2.82
CA TYR A 103 6.01 3.92 -3.18
C TYR A 103 6.08 2.66 -2.31
N ARG A 104 6.05 2.83 -0.99
CA ARG A 104 6.13 1.72 -0.03
C ARG A 104 4.97 0.75 -0.18
N ILE A 105 3.74 1.22 -0.41
CA ILE A 105 2.57 0.38 -0.67
C ILE A 105 2.81 -0.57 -1.86
N VAL A 106 3.26 -0.04 -3.00
CA VAL A 106 3.53 -0.86 -4.20
C VAL A 106 4.66 -1.86 -3.95
N VAL A 107 5.74 -1.44 -3.28
CA VAL A 107 6.85 -2.33 -2.95
C VAL A 107 6.41 -3.42 -1.98
N TYR A 108 5.62 -3.09 -0.96
CA TYR A 108 5.08 -4.04 0.01
C TYR A 108 4.22 -5.10 -0.67
N ARG A 109 3.29 -4.71 -1.54
CA ARG A 109 2.52 -5.68 -2.33
C ARG A 109 3.42 -6.61 -3.12
N ASN A 110 4.46 -6.09 -3.76
CA ASN A 110 5.38 -6.92 -4.51
C ASN A 110 6.20 -7.87 -3.61
N ARG A 111 6.66 -7.42 -2.44
CA ARG A 111 7.52 -8.23 -1.55
C ARG A 111 6.74 -9.20 -0.68
N VAL A 112 5.69 -8.73 -0.05
CA VAL A 112 4.86 -9.48 0.89
C VAL A 112 3.99 -10.48 0.14
N CYS A 113 3.36 -10.07 -0.96
CA CYS A 113 2.43 -10.95 -1.68
C CYS A 113 3.12 -11.91 -2.66
N HIS A 114 4.22 -11.52 -3.32
CA HIS A 114 4.87 -12.38 -4.31
C HIS A 114 6.08 -13.15 -3.80
N HIS A 115 6.81 -12.62 -2.83
CA HIS A 115 8.00 -13.26 -2.29
C HIS A 115 7.78 -13.85 -0.89
N GLY A 116 6.64 -13.55 -0.25
CA GLY A 116 6.31 -14.08 1.08
C GLY A 116 7.21 -13.53 2.19
N ASN A 117 7.89 -12.41 1.94
CA ASN A 117 8.78 -11.82 2.93
C ASN A 117 7.97 -11.18 4.06
N ASN A 118 8.49 -11.30 5.28
CA ASN A 118 7.92 -10.68 6.47
C ASN A 118 8.23 -9.16 6.44
N PRO A 119 7.21 -8.28 6.47
CA PRO A 119 7.42 -6.84 6.40
C PRO A 119 7.75 -6.17 7.75
N PHE A 120 7.67 -6.92 8.86
CA PHE A 120 7.73 -6.36 10.20
C PHE A 120 9.12 -6.40 10.81
N CYS A 121 9.51 -5.29 11.42
CA CYS A 121 10.58 -5.23 12.40
C CYS A 121 9.98 -5.34 13.81
N PHE A 122 10.56 -6.21 14.64
CA PHE A 122 10.11 -6.42 16.02
C PHE A 122 11.16 -5.85 16.97
N THR A 123 10.76 -4.93 17.84
CA THR A 123 11.63 -4.41 18.90
C THR A 123 11.20 -4.98 20.24
N VAL A 124 12.12 -5.67 20.93
CA VAL A 124 11.91 -6.17 22.29
C VAL A 124 12.63 -5.24 23.26
N SER A 125 11.87 -4.47 24.05
CA SER A 125 12.43 -3.57 25.05
C SER A 125 13.06 -4.37 26.21
N CYS A 126 14.39 -4.43 26.27
CA CYS A 126 15.11 -4.95 27.43
C CYS A 126 14.99 -3.97 28.63
N GLY A 127 13.86 -3.94 29.34
CA GLY A 127 13.72 -3.03 30.48
C GLY A 127 12.46 -3.12 31.33
N SER A 128 11.38 -3.71 30.82
CA SER A 128 10.20 -4.10 31.59
C SER A 128 9.41 -5.10 30.76
N PRO A 129 8.74 -6.09 31.36
CA PRO A 129 7.80 -6.94 30.64
C PRO A 129 6.55 -6.09 30.34
N SER A 130 6.62 -5.16 29.38
CA SER A 130 5.44 -4.83 28.60
C SER A 130 5.10 -6.11 27.85
N GLU A 131 3.86 -6.58 27.99
CA GLU A 131 3.47 -7.96 27.70
C GLU A 131 3.62 -8.37 26.22
N ASP A 132 3.90 -7.45 25.29
CA ASP A 132 4.06 -7.73 23.86
C ASP A 132 5.21 -6.96 23.15
N PRO A 133 5.77 -7.51 22.05
CA PRO A 133 6.90 -6.93 21.32
C PRO A 133 6.50 -5.95 20.23
N SER A 134 6.80 -4.66 20.40
CA SER A 134 6.39 -3.60 19.48
C SER A 134 6.80 -3.85 18.03
N THR A 135 5.84 -3.66 17.11
CA THR A 135 6.02 -3.83 15.67
C THR A 135 6.03 -2.53 14.90
N SER A 136 6.97 -2.42 13.97
CA SER A 136 7.01 -1.38 12.94
C SER A 136 7.25 -1.99 11.57
N LEU A 137 6.86 -1.27 10.52
CA LEU A 137 7.16 -1.69 9.15
C LEU A 137 8.61 -1.33 8.82
N LEU A 138 9.26 -2.11 7.96
CA LEU A 138 10.50 -1.65 7.32
C LEU A 138 10.22 -0.37 6.49
N LEU A 139 11.20 0.53 6.37
CA LEU A 139 11.05 1.64 5.43
C LEU A 139 11.13 1.16 3.99
N ASP A 140 12.02 0.20 3.69
CA ASP A 140 12.11 -0.47 2.40
C ASP A 140 12.16 -2.00 2.58
N PRO A 141 11.07 -2.74 2.25
CA PRO A 141 11.04 -4.20 2.42
C PRO A 141 11.87 -4.96 1.37
N ARG A 142 12.59 -4.27 0.48
CA ARG A 142 13.57 -4.88 -0.43
C ARG A 142 14.91 -5.08 0.25
N ASP A 143 15.17 -4.36 1.33
CA ASP A 143 16.45 -4.36 2.03
C ASP A 143 16.23 -4.56 3.53
N GLU A 144 16.43 -5.80 3.98
CA GLU A 144 16.28 -6.19 5.38
C GLU A 144 17.34 -5.58 6.31
N THR A 145 18.34 -4.88 5.74
CA THR A 145 19.37 -4.16 6.51
C THR A 145 19.03 -2.69 6.78
N HIS A 146 17.92 -2.18 6.23
CA HIS A 146 17.49 -0.79 6.37
C HIS A 146 16.69 -0.52 7.64
N ASP A 147 16.63 0.77 7.97
CA ASP A 147 15.93 1.33 9.12
C ASP A 147 14.45 0.91 9.15
N ALA A 148 14.03 0.47 10.33
CA ALA A 148 12.64 0.32 10.65
C ALA A 148 11.97 1.70 10.73
N SER A 149 10.67 1.72 10.44
CA SER A 149 9.85 2.90 10.68
C SER A 149 9.87 3.27 12.17
N LYS A 150 9.74 4.57 12.42
CA LYS A 150 9.58 5.13 13.77
C LYS A 150 8.12 5.12 14.23
N GLU A 151 7.19 4.82 13.33
CA GLU A 151 5.77 4.70 13.60
C GLU A 151 5.40 3.23 13.86
N SER A 152 4.29 3.00 14.59
CA SER A 152 3.78 1.65 14.78
C SER A 152 3.22 1.10 13.46
N ALA A 153 3.32 -0.21 13.27
CA ALA A 153 2.84 -0.86 12.05
C ALA A 153 1.35 -0.56 11.79
N ILE A 154 0.50 -0.60 12.81
CA ILE A 154 -0.94 -0.29 12.67
C ILE A 154 -1.17 1.16 12.21
N SER A 155 -0.45 2.13 12.78
CA SER A 155 -0.57 3.54 12.38
C SER A 155 -0.26 3.74 10.90
N GLU A 156 0.81 3.10 10.42
CA GLU A 156 1.19 3.19 9.02
C GLU A 156 0.22 2.47 8.08
N LEU A 157 -0.31 1.31 8.49
CA LEU A 157 -1.31 0.59 7.70
C LEU A 157 -2.60 1.41 7.57
N ASN A 158 -3.07 2.03 8.66
CA ASN A 158 -4.21 2.94 8.61
C ASN A 158 -3.94 4.13 7.68
N ARG A 159 -2.75 4.74 7.80
CA ARG A 159 -2.35 5.84 6.92
C ARG A 159 -2.30 5.44 5.45
N PHE A 160 -1.81 4.24 5.14
CA PHE A 160 -1.79 3.71 3.77
C PHE A 160 -3.21 3.49 3.23
N TYR A 161 -4.10 2.95 4.06
CA TYR A 161 -5.51 2.78 3.72
C TYR A 161 -6.18 4.13 3.41
N GLU A 162 -6.08 5.08 4.34
CA GLU A 162 -6.68 6.42 4.21
C GLU A 162 -6.20 7.12 2.94
N LEU A 163 -4.91 7.07 2.66
CA LEU A 163 -4.32 7.73 1.51
C LEU A 163 -4.82 7.16 0.17
N VAL A 164 -4.96 5.84 0.08
CA VAL A 164 -5.49 5.19 -1.12
C VAL A 164 -6.99 5.41 -1.25
N ASP A 165 -7.75 5.28 -0.16
CA ASP A 165 -9.19 5.54 -0.17
C ASP A 165 -9.48 6.98 -0.59
N GLU A 166 -8.80 7.97 -0.02
CA GLU A 166 -8.99 9.38 -0.37
C GLU A 166 -8.78 9.61 -1.88
N LYS A 167 -7.70 9.09 -2.46
CA LYS A 167 -7.44 9.21 -3.91
C LYS A 167 -8.47 8.46 -4.76
N CYS A 168 -8.93 7.29 -4.32
CA CYS A 168 -10.01 6.57 -4.98
C CYS A 168 -11.29 7.40 -4.99
N GLN A 169 -11.70 7.97 -3.85
CA GLN A 169 -12.87 8.84 -3.75
C GLN A 169 -12.72 10.10 -4.62
N GLN A 170 -11.54 10.72 -4.63
CA GLN A 170 -11.26 11.87 -5.50
C GLN A 170 -11.48 11.54 -6.97
N VAL A 171 -10.96 10.41 -7.46
CA VAL A 171 -11.16 9.99 -8.85
C VAL A 171 -12.63 9.69 -9.12
N LEU A 172 -13.30 8.93 -8.24
CA LEU A 172 -14.71 8.58 -8.41
C LEU A 172 -15.62 9.81 -8.48
N ALA A 173 -15.31 10.88 -7.74
CA ALA A 173 -16.04 12.15 -7.79
C ALA A 173 -15.84 12.93 -9.11
N MET A 174 -14.82 12.59 -9.91
CA MET A 174 -14.50 13.24 -11.19
C MET A 174 -15.00 12.47 -12.43
N LEU A 175 -15.56 11.25 -12.24
CA LEU A 175 -16.06 10.39 -13.31
C LEU A 175 -17.53 10.65 -13.63
#